data_AF-X6FXI5-F1
#
_entry.id   AF-X6FXI5-F1
#
_cell.length_a   1.000
_cell.length_b   1.000
_cell.length_c   1.000
_cell.angle_alpha   90.00
_cell.angle_beta   90.00
_cell.angle_gamma   90.00
#
_symmetry.space_group_name_H-M   'P 1'
#
loop_
_entity.id
_entity.type
_entity.pdbx_description
1 polymer ?
#
loop_
_entity_poly.entity_id
_entity_poly.type
_entity_poly.pdbx_seq_one_letter_code
_entity_poly.pdbx_strand_id
1 'polypeptide(L)' 'MTDKPAKTYIVSIYEKPHWRTVLTTKDKAKAEAVLKQIGKTGQIEEIIPKVNR' A
#
# COMPACT_ATOMS: atom_id res chain seq x y z
N MET A 1 7.58 -22.65 -9.51
CA MET A 1 7.59 -21.18 -9.44
C MET A 1 7.83 -20.80 -7.99
N THR A 2 8.90 -20.10 -7.68
CA THR A 2 9.24 -19.75 -6.29
C THR A 2 8.26 -18.66 -5.82
N ASP A 3 7.29 -19.06 -5.00
CA ASP A 3 6.32 -18.15 -4.37
C ASP A 3 7.04 -17.35 -3.27
N LYS A 4 7.90 -16.42 -3.71
CA LYS A 4 8.56 -15.49 -2.82
C LYS A 4 7.48 -14.49 -2.40
N PRO A 5 7.27 -14.22 -1.11
CA PRO A 5 6.22 -13.31 -0.67
C PRO A 5 6.49 -11.95 -1.28
N ALA A 6 5.65 -11.58 -2.25
CA ALA A 6 5.78 -10.31 -2.95
C ALA A 6 5.31 -9.22 -1.99
N LYS A 7 6.26 -8.42 -1.50
CA LYS A 7 5.97 -7.22 -0.71
C LYS A 7 4.92 -6.39 -1.43
N THR A 8 3.81 -6.15 -0.76
CA THR A 8 2.67 -5.42 -1.30
C THR A 8 2.48 -4.17 -0.48
N TYR A 9 2.54 -3.02 -1.13
CA TYR A 9 2.32 -1.71 -0.57
C TYR A 9 0.88 -1.29 -0.80
N ILE A 10 0.18 -0.97 0.28
CA ILE A 10 -1.18 -0.46 0.26
C ILE A 10 -1.15 1.01 0.63
N VAL A 11 -1.64 1.88 -0.25
CA VAL A 11 -1.83 3.30 0.02
C VAL A 11 -3.26 3.48 0.49
N SER A 12 -3.40 3.94 1.73
CA SER A 12 -4.68 4.24 2.36
C SER A 12 -4.73 5.72 2.70
N ILE A 13 -5.83 6.40 2.36
CA ILE A 13 -6.04 7.81 2.69
C ILE A 13 -7.15 7.93 3.72
N TYR A 14 -7.02 8.92 4.60
CA TYR A 14 -8.04 9.23 5.58
C TYR A 14 -9.01 10.26 5.01
N GLU A 15 -10.20 9.79 4.64
CA GLU A 15 -11.31 10.60 4.16
C GLU A 15 -12.40 10.60 5.24
N LYS A 16 -12.31 11.57 6.16
CA LYS A 16 -13.08 11.62 7.41
C LYS A 16 -14.56 11.20 7.23
N PRO A 17 -15.05 10.24 8.03
CA PRO A 17 -14.37 9.54 9.15
C PRO A 17 -13.71 8.20 8.76
N HIS A 18 -13.58 7.87 7.47
CA HIS A 18 -13.19 6.54 7.01
C HIS A 18 -11.80 6.50 6.38
N TRP A 19 -11.11 5.38 6.57
CA TRP A 19 -9.93 5.05 5.79
C TRP A 19 -10.38 4.43 4.47
N ARG A 20 -9.80 4.88 3.36
CA ARG A 20 -10.05 4.35 2.03
C ARG A 20 -8.75 3.90 1.38
N THR A 21 -8.69 2.65 0.98
CA THR A 21 -7.60 2.13 0.16
C THR A 21 -7.69 2.71 -1.25
N VAL A 22 -6.62 3.34 -1.71
CA VAL A 22 -6.56 3.99 -3.03
C VAL A 22 -5.75 3.17 -4.01
N LEU A 23 -4.67 2.54 -3.54
CA LEU A 23 -3.77 1.78 -4.40
C LEU A 23 -3.18 0.60 -3.65
N THR A 24 -3.16 -0.56 -4.31
CA THR A 24 -2.38 -1.72 -3.89
C THR A 24 -1.36 -1.99 -4.98
N THR A 25 -0.07 -1.96 -4.64
CA THR A 25 1.02 -2.10 -5.62
C THR A 25 2.20 -2.85 -5.00
N LYS A 26 3.02 -3.52 -5.82
CA LYS A 26 4.29 -4.11 -5.37
C LYS A 26 5.45 -3.10 -5.47
N ASP A 27 5.18 -1.91 -6.02
CA ASP A 27 6.17 -0.87 -6.28
C ASP A 27 6.08 0.24 -5.23
N LYS A 28 7.04 0.28 -4.30
CA LYS A 28 7.09 1.30 -3.24
C LYS A 28 7.11 2.72 -3.79
N ALA A 29 7.92 2.98 -4.82
CA ALA A 29 8.03 4.30 -5.43
C ALA A 29 6.69 4.80 -6.00
N LYS A 30 5.88 3.88 -6.54
CA LYS A 30 4.54 4.20 -7.05
C LYS A 30 3.57 4.52 -5.91
N ALA A 31 3.65 3.76 -4.81
CA ALA A 31 2.87 4.03 -3.60
C ALA A 31 3.17 5.43 -3.01
N GLU A 32 4.46 5.79 -2.92
CA GLU A 32 4.91 7.10 -2.43
C GLU A 32 4.51 8.25 -3.36
N ALA A 33 4.60 8.05 -4.68
CA ALA A 33 4.16 9.04 -5.66
C ALA A 33 2.65 9.33 -5.56
N VAL A 34 1.83 8.28 -5.42
CA VAL A 34 0.38 8.44 -5.25
C VAL A 34 0.05 9.13 -3.94
N LEU A 35 0.71 8.76 -2.83
CA LEU A 35 0.49 9.45 -1.56
C LEU A 35 0.85 10.94 -1.64
N LYS A 36 1.98 11.29 -2.26
CA LYS A 36 2.38 12.68 -2.49
C LYS A 36 1.40 13.44 -3.38
N GLN A 37 0.87 12.80 -4.42
CA GLN A 37 -0.08 13.42 -5.35
C GLN A 37 -1.43 13.72 -4.69
N ILE A 38 -1.88 12.87 -3.75
CA ILE A 38 -3.16 13.07 -3.07
C ILE A 38 -3.10 14.22 -2.06
N GLY A 39 -1.94 14.49 -1.45
CA GLY A 39 -1.73 15.65 -0.56
C GLY A 39 -2.60 15.67 0.72
N LYS A 40 -3.35 14.60 1.00
CA LYS A 40 -4.13 14.40 2.23
C LYS A 40 -3.36 13.54 3.24
N THR A 41 -3.86 13.50 4.48
CA THR A 41 -3.42 12.55 5.51
C THR A 41 -3.65 11.12 5.01
N GLY A 42 -2.59 10.44 4.59
CA GLY A 42 -2.62 9.05 4.16
C GLY A 42 -1.37 8.32 4.61
N GLN A 43 -1.43 7.00 4.58
CA GLN A 43 -0.37 6.10 5.01
C GLN A 43 -0.12 5.01 3.98
N ILE A 44 1.11 4.49 3.97
CA ILE A 44 1.50 3.35 3.16
C ILE A 44 1.74 2.18 4.11
N GLU A 45 0.96 1.12 3.95
CA GLU A 45 1.13 -0.13 4.69
C GLU A 45 1.93 -1.12 3.83
N GLU A 46 3.05 -1.61 4.36
CA GLU A 46 3.80 -2.71 3.74
C GLU A 46 3.27 -4.04 4.29
N ILE A 47 2.63 -4.81 3.41
CA ILE A 47 2.15 -6.16 3.69
C ILE A 47 3.10 -7.17 3.04
N ILE A 48 3.69 -8.00 3.89
CA ILE A 48 4.43 -9.18 3.45
C ILE A 48 3.46 -10.35 3.63
N PRO A 49 2.99 -10.99 2.55
CA PRO A 49 2.12 -12.15 2.70
C PRO A 49 2.90 -13.20 3.50
N LYS A 50 2.34 -13.62 4.64
CA LYS A 50 2.88 -14.76 5.38
C LYS A 50 2.75 -15.96 4.45
N VAL A 51 3.88 -16.45 3.95
CA VAL A 51 3.94 -17.79 3.37
C VAL A 51 3.61 -18.75 4.52
N ASN A 52 2.36 -19.19 4.59
CA ASN A 52 2.05 -20.42 5.31
C ASN A 52 2.69 -21.54 4.47
N ARG A 53 3.82 -22.04 4.95
CA ARG A 53 4.51 -23.19 4.38
C ARG A 53 3.83 -24.48 4.82
#